data_AF-A0A7K8VRN4-F1
#
_entry.id   AF-A0A7K8VRN4-F1
#
_cell.length_a   1.000
_cell.length_b   1.000
_cell.length_c   1.000
_cell.angle_alpha   90.00
_cell.angle_beta   90.00
_cell.angle_gamma   90.00
#
_symmetry.space_group_name_H-M   'P 1'
#
loop_
_entity.id
_entity.type
_entity.pdbx_description
1 polymer ?
#
loop_
_entity_poly.entity_id
_entity_poly.type
_entity_poly.pdbx_seq_one_letter_code
_entity_poly.pdbx_strand_id
1 'polypeptide(L)'
;SPQGTVKDTVMFAIDVGYHHFDCAYLCQNESEIRDALQEKIEEDVVRQADLFIVSKLWSTFHERPLVKEPGQKTLAALQLDYLDLYLIHWPMGFKILRQDIETPGREELFPADGNGMTIPSNTDFLGMWE
;
A
#
# COMPACT_ATOMS: atom_id res chain seq x y z
N SER A 1 -4.47 -11.51 -0.58
CA SER A 1 -5.84 -12.03 -0.36
C SER A 1 -6.29 -12.83 -1.58
N PRO A 2 -7.32 -13.68 -1.49
CA PRO A 2 -7.98 -14.21 -2.69
C PRO A 2 -8.41 -13.04 -3.57
N GLN A 3 -8.13 -13.11 -4.87
CA GLN A 3 -8.51 -12.05 -5.80
C GLN A 3 -10.04 -11.96 -5.91
N GLY A 4 -10.57 -10.75 -5.92
CA GLY A 4 -11.99 -10.49 -6.18
C GLY A 4 -12.93 -10.67 -4.98
N THR A 5 -12.41 -10.93 -3.77
CA THR A 5 -13.24 -10.97 -2.55
C THR A 5 -13.00 -9.79 -1.61
N VAL A 6 -12.02 -8.93 -1.91
CA VAL A 6 -11.62 -7.84 -1.01
C VAL A 6 -12.71 -6.77 -1.01
N LYS A 7 -13.26 -6.43 -2.17
CA LYS A 7 -14.35 -5.43 -2.28
C LYS A 7 -15.53 -5.79 -1.37
N ASP A 8 -16.10 -6.97 -1.57
CA ASP A 8 -17.27 -7.45 -0.80
C ASP A 8 -16.97 -7.50 0.71
N THR A 9 -15.74 -7.90 1.08
CA THR A 9 -15.31 -7.96 2.49
C THR A 9 -15.26 -6.57 3.12
N VAL A 10 -14.71 -5.58 2.41
CA VAL A 10 -14.63 -4.19 2.88
C VAL A 10 -16.02 -3.57 2.99
N MET A 11 -16.88 -3.78 1.98
CA MET A 11 -18.26 -3.30 2.02
C MET A 11 -19.03 -3.88 3.21
N PHE A 12 -18.95 -5.21 3.42
CA PHE A 12 -19.58 -5.86 4.56
C PHE A 12 -19.04 -5.34 5.89
N ALA A 13 -17.72 -5.11 5.99
CA ALA A 13 -17.11 -4.54 7.18
C ALA A 13 -17.68 -3.14 7.49
N ILE A 14 -17.85 -2.28 6.48
CA ILE A 14 -18.51 -0.98 6.64
C ILE A 14 -19.95 -1.15 7.13
N ASP A 15 -20.72 -2.05 6.50
CA ASP A 15 -22.13 -2.29 6.85
C ASP A 15 -22.33 -2.77 8.30
N VAL A 16 -21.34 -3.50 8.85
CA VAL A 16 -21.36 -3.94 10.26
C VAL A 16 -20.67 -2.97 11.21
N GLY A 17 -20.26 -1.79 10.74
CA GLY A 17 -19.79 -0.66 11.56
C GLY A 17 -18.27 -0.55 11.73
N TYR A 18 -17.46 -1.19 10.90
CA TYR A 18 -16.02 -0.94 10.90
C TYR A 18 -15.69 0.37 10.18
N HIS A 19 -14.86 1.18 10.85
CA HIS A 19 -14.37 2.44 10.32
C HIS A 19 -12.85 2.43 10.08
N HIS A 20 -12.13 1.43 10.58
CA HIS A 20 -10.67 1.34 10.46
C HIS A 20 -10.29 0.25 9.46
N PHE A 21 -9.57 0.63 8.40
CA PHE A 21 -9.07 -0.29 7.37
C PHE A 21 -7.54 -0.27 7.30
N ASP A 22 -6.93 -1.44 7.56
CA ASP A 22 -5.50 -1.65 7.45
C ASP A 22 -5.12 -2.18 6.07
N CYS A 23 -4.46 -1.34 5.26
CA CYS A 23 -4.03 -1.66 3.90
C CYS A 23 -2.51 -1.78 3.83
N ALA A 24 -1.99 -2.30 2.72
CA ALA A 24 -0.55 -2.29 2.43
C ALA A 24 -0.31 -2.44 0.93
N TYR A 25 0.71 -1.78 0.41
CA TYR A 25 1.10 -1.91 -1.01
C TYR A 25 1.35 -3.36 -1.43
N LEU A 26 1.95 -4.17 -0.54
CA LEU A 26 2.21 -5.59 -0.78
C LEU A 26 0.93 -6.39 -1.09
N CYS A 27 -0.21 -5.98 -0.55
CA CYS A 27 -1.46 -6.72 -0.70
C CYS A 27 -2.00 -6.68 -2.14
N GLN A 28 -1.57 -5.70 -2.95
CA GLN A 28 -1.98 -5.50 -4.35
C GLN A 28 -3.49 -5.53 -4.56
N ASN A 29 -4.23 -4.89 -3.66
CA ASN A 29 -5.69 -4.92 -3.65
C ASN A 29 -6.31 -3.52 -3.46
N GLU A 30 -5.51 -2.46 -3.61
CA GLU A 30 -5.97 -1.08 -3.46
C GLU A 30 -7.14 -0.74 -4.39
N SER A 31 -7.20 -1.32 -5.58
CA SER A 31 -8.33 -1.10 -6.50
C SER A 31 -9.64 -1.66 -5.97
N GLU A 32 -9.63 -2.85 -5.36
CA GLU A 32 -10.84 -3.44 -4.78
C GLU A 32 -11.29 -2.67 -3.53
N ILE A 33 -10.33 -2.19 -2.73
CA ILE A 33 -10.60 -1.35 -1.56
C ILE A 33 -11.21 -0.03 -2.02
N ARG A 34 -10.61 0.65 -3.00
CA ARG A 34 -11.17 1.86 -3.63
C ARG A 34 -12.62 1.63 -4.03
N ASP A 35 -12.90 0.58 -4.79
CA ASP A 35 -14.23 0.33 -5.32
C ASP A 35 -15.26 0.13 -4.20
N ALA A 36 -14.88 -0.51 -3.09
CA ALA A 36 -15.74 -0.66 -1.91
C ALA A 36 -15.98 0.67 -1.18
N LEU A 37 -14.91 1.47 -1.00
CA LEU A 37 -15.02 2.76 -0.31
C LEU A 37 -15.89 3.75 -1.10
N GLN A 38 -15.66 3.86 -2.41
CA GLN A 38 -16.43 4.76 -3.28
C GLN A 38 -17.90 4.37 -3.30
N GLU A 39 -18.22 3.08 -3.42
CA GLU A 39 -19.61 2.62 -3.41
C GLU A 39 -20.30 2.95 -2.08
N LYS A 40 -19.66 2.72 -0.93
CA LYS A 40 -20.24 3.03 0.38
C LYS A 40 -20.37 4.54 0.66
N ILE A 41 -19.52 5.35 0.06
CA ILE A 41 -19.63 6.82 0.10
C ILE A 41 -20.76 7.29 -0.83
N GLU A 42 -20.90 6.73 -2.03
CA GLU A 42 -21.99 7.02 -2.96
C GLU A 42 -23.36 6.61 -2.41
N GLU A 43 -23.42 5.50 -1.67
CA GLU A 43 -24.62 5.03 -0.95
C GLU A 43 -24.95 5.87 0.31
N ASP A 44 -24.12 6.87 0.67
CA ASP A 44 -24.24 7.69 1.88
C ASP A 44 -24.22 6.86 3.20
N VAL A 45 -23.57 5.69 3.18
CA VAL A 45 -23.41 4.81 4.36
C VAL A 45 -22.32 5.34 5.29
N VAL A 46 -21.23 5.86 4.73
CA VAL A 46 -20.12 6.49 5.44
C VAL A 46 -19.58 7.67 4.63
N ARG A 47 -18.95 8.64 5.31
CA ARG A 47 -18.13 9.66 4.63
C ARG A 47 -16.67 9.26 4.72
N GLN A 48 -15.84 9.73 3.78
CA GLN A 48 -14.39 9.50 3.83
C GLN A 48 -13.77 9.95 5.18
N ALA A 49 -14.25 11.06 5.75
CA ALA A 49 -13.78 11.56 7.04
C ALA A 49 -14.19 10.70 8.26
N ASP A 50 -15.13 9.76 8.08
CA ASP A 50 -15.52 8.80 9.11
C ASP A 50 -14.65 7.53 9.08
N LEU A 51 -13.77 7.41 8.09
CA LEU A 51 -12.89 6.26 7.91
C LEU A 51 -11.47 6.58 8.40
N PHE A 52 -10.79 5.57 8.93
CA PHE A 52 -9.39 5.59 9.30
C PHE A 52 -8.62 4.60 8.42
N ILE A 53 -7.92 5.11 7.42
CA ILE A 53 -7.22 4.32 6.41
C ILE A 53 -5.71 4.30 6.70
N VAL A 54 -5.18 3.10 6.90
CA VAL A 54 -3.74 2.85 7.07
C VAL A 54 -3.17 2.29 5.78
N SER A 55 -1.98 2.73 5.38
CA SER A 55 -1.16 1.99 4.41
C SER A 55 0.30 1.92 4.84
N LYS A 56 1.10 1.16 4.09
CA LYS A 56 2.47 0.80 4.47
C LYS A 56 3.44 0.94 3.30
N LEU A 57 4.55 1.62 3.53
CA LEU A 57 5.70 1.71 2.63
C LEU A 57 6.36 0.33 2.51
N TRP A 58 6.48 -0.17 1.28
CA TRP A 58 7.11 -1.46 1.02
C TRP A 58 8.64 -1.39 1.01
N SER A 59 9.28 -2.50 1.38
CA SER A 59 10.71 -2.64 1.61
C SER A 59 11.63 -2.26 0.44
N THR A 60 11.16 -2.33 -0.81
CA THR A 60 11.93 -1.91 -1.99
C THR A 60 12.04 -0.39 -2.16
N PHE A 61 11.26 0.38 -1.39
CA PHE A 61 11.23 1.85 -1.49
C PHE A 61 11.87 2.56 -0.29
N HIS A 62 12.71 1.85 0.46
CA HIS A 62 13.36 2.39 1.65
C HIS A 62 14.43 3.44 1.33
N GLU A 63 15.01 3.44 0.13
CA GLU A 63 15.98 4.46 -0.26
C GLU A 63 15.32 5.85 -0.24
N ARG A 64 15.92 6.82 0.46
CA ARG A 64 15.34 8.17 0.69
C ARG A 64 14.67 8.81 -0.54
N PRO A 65 15.28 8.82 -1.74
CA PRO A 65 14.65 9.45 -2.91
C PRO A 65 13.34 8.77 -3.34
N LEU A 66 13.14 7.51 -2.95
CA LEU A 66 12.02 6.65 -3.34
C LEU A 66 10.90 6.61 -2.30
N VAL A 67 11.09 7.17 -1.09
CA VAL A 67 10.12 7.02 0.02
C VAL A 67 8.79 7.73 -0.26
N LYS A 68 8.82 8.86 -0.99
CA LYS A 68 7.66 9.72 -1.20
C LYS A 68 6.69 9.20 -2.26
N GLU A 69 7.21 8.71 -3.38
CA GLU A 69 6.42 8.32 -4.55
C GLU A 69 5.42 7.17 -4.28
N PRO A 70 5.77 6.10 -3.54
CA PRO A 70 4.86 4.99 -3.25
C PRO A 70 3.63 5.42 -2.47
N GLY A 71 3.77 6.34 -1.51
CA GLY A 71 2.63 6.89 -0.78
C GLY A 71 1.66 7.61 -1.72
N GLN A 72 2.18 8.37 -2.69
CA GLN A 72 1.37 9.05 -3.71
C GLN A 72 0.69 8.05 -4.65
N LYS A 73 1.38 6.96 -5.02
CA LYS A 73 0.79 5.87 -5.81
C LYS A 73 -0.35 5.19 -5.06
N THR A 74 -0.17 4.89 -3.77
CA THR A 74 -1.23 4.32 -2.93
C THR A 74 -2.44 5.25 -2.85
N LEU A 75 -2.23 6.55 -2.60
CA LEU A 75 -3.31 7.55 -2.58
C LEU A 75 -4.08 7.59 -3.91
N ALA A 76 -3.36 7.61 -5.03
CA ALA A 76 -3.96 7.60 -6.36
C ALA A 76 -4.74 6.30 -6.64
N ALA A 77 -4.19 5.14 -6.23
CA ALA A 77 -4.85 3.84 -6.41
C ALA A 77 -6.14 3.72 -5.60
N LEU A 78 -6.13 4.25 -4.36
CA LEU A 78 -7.29 4.31 -3.46
C LEU A 78 -8.26 5.46 -3.80
N GLN A 79 -7.86 6.41 -4.65
CA GLN A 79 -8.56 7.68 -4.91
C GLN A 79 -8.84 8.47 -3.63
N LEU A 80 -7.81 8.63 -2.79
CA LEU A 80 -7.88 9.39 -1.54
C LEU A 80 -6.92 10.58 -1.59
N ASP A 81 -7.29 11.67 -0.90
CA ASP A 81 -6.43 12.85 -0.76
C ASP A 81 -5.37 12.68 0.35
N TYR A 82 -5.65 11.83 1.34
CA TYR A 82 -4.77 11.54 2.47
C TYR A 82 -4.96 10.11 3.00
N LEU A 83 -3.98 9.65 3.76
CA LEU A 83 -4.06 8.46 4.62
C LEU A 83 -4.05 8.95 6.07
N ASP A 84 -4.83 8.32 6.94
CA ASP A 84 -4.82 8.62 8.37
C ASP A 84 -3.53 8.17 9.04
N LEU A 85 -2.92 7.11 8.50
CA LEU A 85 -1.63 6.59 8.98
C LEU A 85 -0.83 5.95 7.83
N TYR A 86 0.47 6.28 7.76
CA TYR A 86 1.41 5.64 6.84
C TYR A 86 2.61 5.09 7.61
N LEU A 87 2.85 3.79 7.48
CA LEU A 87 3.86 3.07 8.26
C LEU A 87 4.99 2.53 7.38
N ILE A 88 6.15 2.25 7.98
CA ILE A 88 7.11 1.31 7.40
C ILE A 88 6.50 -0.10 7.51
N HIS A 89 6.40 -0.85 6.41
CA HIS A 89 5.80 -2.19 6.45
C HIS A 89 6.68 -3.14 7.28
N TRP A 90 7.96 -3.28 6.89
CA TRP A 90 8.97 -4.06 7.61
C TRP A 90 10.23 -3.23 7.78
N PRO A 91 11.03 -3.43 8.84
CA PRO A 91 12.26 -2.65 9.05
C PRO A 91 13.39 -3.02 8.07
N MET A 92 13.27 -4.11 7.32
CA MET A 92 14.27 -4.54 6.34
C MET A 92 14.08 -3.83 5.00
N GLY A 93 15.14 -3.22 4.48
CA GLY A 93 15.17 -2.69 3.12
C GLY A 93 15.56 -3.75 2.10
N PHE A 94 14.91 -3.75 0.95
CA PHE A 94 15.23 -4.61 -0.19
C PHE A 94 15.76 -3.77 -1.34
N LYS A 95 16.61 -4.38 -2.17
CA LYS A 95 17.21 -3.70 -3.32
C LYS A 95 16.18 -3.47 -4.41
N ILE A 96 16.00 -2.23 -4.85
CA ILE A 96 15.20 -1.95 -6.05
C ILE A 96 15.94 -2.44 -7.30
N LEU A 97 15.24 -3.13 -8.21
CA LEU A 97 15.84 -3.53 -9.48
C LEU A 97 15.78 -2.38 -10.47
N ARG A 98 16.78 -2.26 -11.34
CA ARG A 98 16.82 -1.22 -12.37
C ARG A 98 15.58 -1.23 -13.26
N GLN A 99 15.06 -2.43 -13.55
CA GLN A 99 13.85 -2.62 -14.31
C GLN A 99 12.62 -1.99 -13.63
N ASP A 100 12.54 -2.02 -12.30
CA ASP A 100 11.42 -1.45 -11.54
C ASP A 100 11.42 0.09 -11.60
N ILE A 101 12.61 0.69 -11.77
CA ILE A 101 12.77 2.13 -12.00
C ILE A 101 12.34 2.50 -13.42
N GLU A 102 12.72 1.69 -14.41
CA GLU A 102 12.47 1.97 -15.84
C GLU A 102 11.05 1.58 -16.29
N THR A 103 10.39 0.65 -15.58
CA THR A 103 9.02 0.18 -15.86
C THR A 103 8.17 0.15 -14.58
N PRO A 104 7.63 1.31 -14.16
CA PRO A 104 6.74 1.41 -13.00
C PRO A 104 5.48 0.54 -13.16
N GLY A 105 5.01 -0.08 -12.08
CA GLY A 105 3.81 -0.93 -12.05
C GLY A 105 4.05 -2.44 -12.29
N ARG A 106 5.31 -2.87 -12.40
CA ARG A 106 5.72 -4.29 -12.38
C ARG A 106 6.88 -4.50 -11.41
N GLU A 107 6.82 -3.81 -10.28
CA GLU A 107 7.86 -3.88 -9.28
C GLU A 107 7.99 -5.31 -8.74
N GLU A 108 9.20 -5.87 -8.80
CA GLU A 108 9.49 -7.14 -8.13
C GLU A 108 9.47 -6.91 -6.61
N LEU A 109 8.43 -7.40 -5.95
CA LEU A 109 8.22 -7.18 -4.51
C LEU A 109 9.26 -7.90 -3.65
N PHE A 110 9.78 -9.02 -4.15
CA PHE A 110 10.78 -9.84 -3.48
C PHE A 110 11.98 -10.05 -4.41
N PRO A 111 12.79 -9.00 -4.64
CA PRO A 111 13.92 -9.07 -5.57
C PRO A 111 14.91 -10.14 -5.09
N ALA A 112 15.08 -11.21 -5.87
CA ALA A 112 15.81 -12.40 -5.44
C ALA A 112 17.14 -12.59 -6.19
N ASP A 113 18.14 -13.16 -5.51
CA ASP A 113 19.41 -13.57 -6.10
C ASP A 113 19.29 -14.91 -6.85
N GLY A 114 20.42 -15.41 -7.38
CA GLY A 114 20.47 -16.69 -8.09
C GLY A 114 20.12 -17.92 -7.23
N ASN A 115 20.03 -17.77 -5.90
CA ASN A 115 19.63 -18.81 -4.97
C ASN A 115 18.16 -18.66 -4.52
N GLY A 116 17.44 -17.66 -5.05
CA GLY A 116 16.06 -17.35 -4.67
C GLY A 116 15.94 -16.61 -3.33
N MET A 117 17.04 -16.08 -2.78
CA MET A 117 17.02 -15.30 -1.55
C MET A 117 16.80 -13.82 -1.84
N THR A 118 15.94 -13.16 -1.06
CA THR A 118 15.70 -11.71 -1.22
C THR A 118 16.99 -10.92 -1.00
N ILE A 119 17.27 -10.01 -1.92
CA ILE A 119 18.47 -9.17 -1.92
C ILE A 119 18.25 -7.98 -0.98
N PRO A 120 18.98 -7.88 0.16
CA PRO A 120 18.85 -6.74 1.05
C PRO A 120 19.42 -5.47 0.42
N SER A 121 18.87 -4.31 0.78
CA SER A 121 19.53 -3.03 0.56
C SER A 121 20.44 -2.66 1.73
N ASN A 122 21.33 -1.69 1.51
CA ASN A 122 22.18 -1.13 2.58
C ASN A 122 21.51 0.04 3.31
N THR A 123 20.19 0.19 3.18
CA THR A 123 19.47 1.34 3.72
C THR A 123 19.14 1.15 5.19
N ASP A 124 19.47 2.15 6.00
CA ASP A 124 19.00 2.25 7.39
C ASP A 124 17.60 2.87 7.42
N PHE A 125 16.66 2.16 8.04
CA PHE A 125 15.27 2.60 8.12
C PHE A 125 15.10 3.87 8.98
N LEU A 126 16.04 4.14 9.90
CA LEU A 126 16.02 5.36 10.72
C LEU A 126 16.21 6.64 9.89
N GLY A 127 16.96 6.55 8.79
CA GLY A 127 17.27 7.70 7.94
C GLY A 127 16.31 7.91 6.76
N MET A 128 15.18 7.20 6.70
CA MET A 128 14.32 7.20 5.50
C MET A 128 13.41 8.43 5.37
N TRP A 129 13.01 9.01 6.50
CA TRP A 129 12.00 10.06 6.57
C TRP A 129 12.58 11.49 6.72
N GLU A 130 13.90 11.60 6.81
CA GLU A 130 14.65 12.86 6.86
C GLU A 130 14.98 13.39 5.46
#